data_AF-H3BN35-F1
#
_entry.id   AF-H3BN35-F1
#
_cell.length_a   1.000
_cell.length_b   1.000
_cell.length_c   1.000
_cell.angle_alpha   90.00
_cell.angle_beta   90.00
_cell.angle_gamma   90.00
#
_symmetry.space_group_name_H-M   'P 1'
#
loop_
_entity.id
_entity.type
_entity.pdbx_description
1 polymer ?
#
loop_
_entity_poly.entity_id
_entity_poly.type
_entity_poly.pdbx_seq_one_letter_code
_entity_poly.pdbx_strand_id
1 'polypeptide(L)'
;ECKKQLINTLCSGRWDQQYVIQLTSMFKDVPLTAEEVEFVVEKALSMFSKMNLQEIPPLVYQLLVLSSKGSRKSVLEGIIAFFSALDKQHNEEQSGDELLDVVTVPSGELRHVEGTIILHIVFAIKLDYELGRELVKHLKVASNL
;
A
#
# COMPACT_ATOMS: atom_id res chain seq x y z
N GLU A 1 13.57 -3.73 24.37
CA GLU A 1 13.49 -5.19 24.22
C GLU A 1 12.07 -5.73 24.08
N CYS A 2 11.23 -5.79 25.11
CA CYS A 2 9.89 -6.41 25.00
C CYS A 2 9.00 -5.79 23.91
N LYS A 3 9.00 -4.46 23.74
CA LYS A 3 8.23 -3.76 22.70
C LYS A 3 8.59 -4.23 21.29
N LYS A 4 9.89 -4.26 20.97
CA LYS A 4 10.42 -4.67 19.66
C LYS A 4 10.07 -6.13 19.39
N GLN A 5 10.22 -7.01 20.39
CA GLN A 5 9.84 -8.41 20.27
C GLN A 5 8.34 -8.60 20.01
N LEU A 6 7.48 -7.85 20.71
CA LEU A 6 6.02 -7.91 20.48
C LEU A 6 5.63 -7.44 19.07
N ILE A 7 6.21 -6.32 18.60
CA ILE A 7 5.98 -5.84 17.22
C ILE A 7 6.45 -6.90 16.23
N ASN A 8 7.62 -7.49 16.46
CA ASN A 8 8.15 -8.54 15.61
C ASN A 8 7.21 -9.75 15.56
N THR A 9 6.74 -10.23 16.71
CA THR A 9 5.78 -11.34 16.79
C THR A 9 4.47 -11.01 16.08
N LEU A 10 3.94 -9.81 16.26
CA LEU A 10 2.72 -9.36 15.58
C LEU A 10 2.87 -9.36 14.06
N CYS A 11 3.95 -8.82 13.54
CA CYS A 11 4.18 -8.71 12.10
C CYS A 11 4.65 -10.05 11.47
N SER A 12 5.32 -10.92 12.22
CA SER A 12 5.60 -12.30 11.79
C SER A 12 4.35 -13.19 11.79
N GLY A 13 3.35 -12.89 12.62
CA GLY A 13 2.08 -13.61 12.68
C GLY A 13 1.23 -13.48 11.41
N ARG A 14 0.20 -14.31 11.28
CA ARG A 14 -0.79 -14.17 10.20
C ARG A 14 -1.77 -13.06 10.57
N TRP A 15 -1.94 -12.08 9.68
CA TRP A 15 -2.98 -11.07 9.81
C TRP A 15 -4.22 -11.57 9.07
N ASP A 16 -5.36 -11.54 9.75
CA ASP A 16 -6.65 -11.78 9.11
C ASP A 16 -7.04 -10.54 8.31
N GLN A 17 -7.55 -10.74 7.10
CA GLN A 17 -8.02 -9.66 6.22
C GLN A 17 -9.09 -8.78 6.89
N GLN A 18 -9.92 -9.35 7.77
CA GLN A 18 -10.98 -8.63 8.47
C GLN A 18 -10.45 -7.59 9.48
N TYR A 19 -9.22 -7.79 9.97
CA TYR A 19 -8.63 -6.98 11.03
C TYR A 19 -7.40 -6.17 10.58
N VAL A 20 -6.97 -6.29 9.32
CA VAL A 20 -5.74 -5.65 8.81
C VAL A 20 -5.74 -4.13 8.95
N ILE A 21 -6.89 -3.49 8.71
CA ILE A 21 -7.04 -2.04 8.81
C ILE A 21 -6.89 -1.61 10.27
N GLN A 22 -7.57 -2.32 11.19
CA GLN A 22 -7.54 -2.05 12.62
C GLN A 22 -6.13 -2.28 13.17
N LEU A 23 -5.49 -3.41 12.84
CA LEU A 23 -4.13 -3.73 13.23
C LEU A 23 -3.14 -2.66 12.77
N THR A 24 -3.26 -2.21 11.51
CA THR A 24 -2.41 -1.14 10.97
C THR A 24 -2.65 0.19 11.70
N SER A 25 -3.93 0.53 11.97
CA SER A 25 -4.29 1.75 12.67
C SER A 25 -3.77 1.79 14.11
N MET A 26 -3.69 0.64 14.81
CA MET A 26 -3.16 0.58 16.17
C MET A 26 -1.71 1.09 16.25
N PHE A 27 -0.90 0.83 15.22
CA PHE A 27 0.49 1.29 15.16
C PHE A 27 0.62 2.82 15.02
N LYS A 28 -0.46 3.52 14.66
CA LYS A 28 -0.51 4.99 14.67
C LYS A 28 -0.37 5.59 16.07
N ASP A 29 -0.82 4.88 17.11
CA ASP A 29 -0.77 5.41 18.49
C ASP A 29 0.44 4.87 19.28
N VAL A 30 1.20 3.94 18.69
CA VAL A 30 2.41 3.37 19.29
C VAL A 30 3.65 4.16 18.88
N PRO A 31 4.56 4.53 19.80
CA PRO A 31 5.85 5.11 19.44
C PRO A 31 6.74 4.04 18.79
N LEU A 32 7.03 4.19 17.50
CA LEU A 32 7.81 3.25 16.69
C LEU A 32 9.15 3.88 16.29
N THR A 33 10.20 3.08 16.23
CA THR A 33 11.45 3.46 15.55
C THR A 33 11.28 3.37 14.04
N ALA A 34 12.19 3.97 13.27
CA ALA A 34 12.15 3.87 11.80
C ALA A 34 12.17 2.42 11.29
N GLU A 35 13.01 1.57 11.91
CA GLU A 35 13.08 0.12 11.62
C GLU A 35 11.76 -0.58 11.92
N GLU A 36 11.11 -0.26 13.04
CA GLU A 36 9.81 -0.82 13.41
C GLU A 36 8.70 -0.36 12.45
N VAL A 37 8.72 0.90 12.00
CA VAL A 37 7.77 1.40 10.98
C VAL A 37 7.95 0.66 9.67
N GLU A 38 9.19 0.46 9.22
CA GLU A 38 9.49 -0.29 8.00
C GLU A 38 8.92 -1.71 8.06
N PHE A 39 9.12 -2.42 9.17
CA PHE A 39 8.59 -3.77 9.34
C PHE A 39 7.06 -3.84 9.30
N VAL A 40 6.38 -2.87 9.91
CA VAL A 40 4.91 -2.78 9.87
C VAL A 40 4.42 -2.44 8.45
N VAL A 41 5.11 -1.54 7.76
CA VAL A 41 4.79 -1.14 6.38
C VAL A 41 4.92 -2.33 5.43
N GLU A 42 6.04 -3.05 5.46
CA GLU A 42 6.24 -4.26 4.65
C GLU A 42 5.15 -5.29 4.91
N LYS A 43 4.81 -5.50 6.18
CA LYS A 43 3.74 -6.42 6.57
C LYS A 43 2.40 -6.00 5.99
N ALA A 44 2.00 -4.74 6.14
CA ALA A 44 0.72 -4.24 5.65
C ALA A 44 0.66 -4.27 4.12
N LEU A 45 1.73 -3.91 3.41
CA LEU A 45 1.82 -4.00 1.95
C LEU A 45 1.66 -5.46 1.47
N SER A 46 2.23 -6.43 2.19
CA SER A 46 2.09 -7.86 1.87
C SER A 46 0.64 -8.38 1.95
N MET A 47 -0.27 -7.63 2.58
CA MET A 47 -1.68 -7.98 2.67
C MET A 47 -2.47 -7.58 1.43
N PHE A 48 -1.98 -6.65 0.59
CA PHE A 48 -2.72 -6.18 -0.60
C PHE A 48 -3.11 -7.32 -1.54
N SER A 49 -2.23 -8.29 -1.77
CA SER A 49 -2.48 -9.44 -2.64
C SER A 49 -3.49 -10.46 -2.08
N LYS A 50 -3.95 -10.27 -0.84
CA LYS A 50 -4.90 -11.16 -0.15
C LYS A 50 -6.25 -10.50 0.09
N MET A 51 -6.40 -9.24 -0.27
CA MET A 51 -7.59 -8.42 0.00
C MET A 51 -8.39 -8.22 -1.28
N ASN A 52 -9.69 -7.95 -1.13
CA ASN A 52 -10.46 -7.44 -2.26
C ASN A 52 -10.03 -6.02 -2.60
N LEU A 53 -10.07 -5.65 -3.88
CA LEU A 53 -9.61 -4.34 -4.35
C LEU A 53 -10.32 -3.17 -3.63
N GLN A 54 -11.62 -3.30 -3.34
CA GLN A 54 -12.39 -2.29 -2.60
C GLN A 54 -11.91 -2.08 -1.15
N GLU A 55 -11.21 -3.04 -0.56
CA GLU A 55 -10.72 -2.97 0.82
C GLU A 55 -9.31 -2.36 0.91
N ILE A 56 -8.64 -2.19 -0.23
CA ILE A 56 -7.27 -1.64 -0.30
C ILE A 56 -7.24 -0.13 0.00
N PRO A 57 -8.13 0.74 -0.53
CA PRO A 57 -8.06 2.17 -0.27
C PRO A 57 -8.08 2.56 1.22
N PRO A 58 -8.93 1.95 2.08
CA PRO A 58 -8.86 2.15 3.53
C PRO A 58 -7.51 1.77 4.15
N LEU A 59 -6.90 0.65 3.73
CA LEU A 59 -5.59 0.24 4.22
C LEU A 59 -4.48 1.18 3.74
N VAL A 60 -4.53 1.61 2.48
CA VAL A 60 -3.63 2.63 1.93
C VAL A 60 -3.69 3.92 2.74
N TYR A 61 -4.90 4.37 3.12
CA TYR A 61 -5.04 5.54 3.99
C TYR A 61 -4.32 5.34 5.32
N GLN A 62 -4.48 4.19 5.98
CA GLN A 62 -3.78 3.90 7.24
C GLN A 62 -2.25 3.87 7.06
N LEU A 63 -1.75 3.30 5.97
CA LEU A 63 -0.33 3.29 5.61
C LEU A 63 0.22 4.71 5.40
N LEU A 64 -0.53 5.56 4.70
CA LEU A 64 -0.14 6.96 4.48
C LEU A 64 -0.08 7.74 5.79
N VAL A 65 -1.03 7.52 6.70
CA VAL A 65 -1.00 8.12 8.04
C VAL A 65 0.21 7.61 8.84
N LEU A 66 0.49 6.31 8.80
CA LEU A 66 1.66 5.72 9.45
C LEU A 66 2.98 6.26 8.90
N SER A 67 3.02 6.53 7.59
CA SER A 67 4.22 7.03 6.88
C SER A 67 4.74 8.37 7.42
N SER A 68 3.88 9.15 8.09
CA SER A 68 4.29 10.38 8.77
C SER A 68 5.37 10.15 9.83
N LYS A 69 5.43 8.92 10.39
CA LYS A 69 6.45 8.48 11.36
C LYS A 69 7.74 7.96 10.73
N GLY A 70 7.74 7.63 9.44
CA GLY A 70 8.88 6.99 8.77
C GLY A 70 8.48 6.24 7.49
N SER A 71 9.46 5.75 6.75
CA SER A 71 9.26 4.83 5.60
C SER A 71 8.32 5.33 4.49
N ARG A 72 8.24 6.66 4.29
CA ARG A 72 7.47 7.31 3.21
C ARG A 72 7.79 6.71 1.83
N LYS A 73 9.08 6.52 1.56
CA LYS A 73 9.57 5.92 0.32
C LYS A 73 8.99 4.52 0.13
N SER A 74 9.18 3.63 1.09
CA SER A 74 8.70 2.24 1.02
C SER A 74 7.19 2.15 0.88
N VAL A 75 6.43 3.04 1.55
CA VAL A 75 4.97 3.13 1.39
C VAL A 75 4.60 3.50 -0.05
N LEU A 76 5.17 4.57 -0.60
CA LEU A 76 4.89 5.02 -1.96
C LEU A 76 5.30 3.97 -2.99
N GLU A 77 6.50 3.43 -2.88
CA GLU A 77 7.03 2.40 -3.78
C GLU A 77 6.18 1.14 -3.75
N GLY A 78 5.78 0.67 -2.56
CA GLY A 78 4.94 -0.50 -2.41
C GLY A 78 3.55 -0.33 -3.05
N ILE A 79 2.91 0.83 -2.86
CA ILE A 79 1.61 1.13 -3.47
C ILE A 79 1.74 1.19 -4.99
N ILE A 80 2.72 1.96 -5.50
CA ILE A 80 2.92 2.16 -6.94
C ILE A 80 3.25 0.83 -7.62
N ALA A 81 4.17 0.05 -7.06
CA ALA A 81 4.58 -1.24 -7.62
C ALA A 81 3.42 -2.24 -7.66
N PHE A 82 2.59 -2.27 -6.62
CA PHE A 82 1.41 -3.15 -6.58
C PHE A 82 0.41 -2.81 -7.69
N PHE A 83 0.02 -1.54 -7.83
CA PHE A 83 -0.95 -1.15 -8.87
C PHE A 83 -0.36 -1.21 -10.28
N SER A 84 0.93 -0.92 -10.46
CA SER A 84 1.60 -1.11 -11.75
C SER A 84 1.62 -2.58 -12.19
N ALA A 85 1.75 -3.51 -11.24
CA ALA A 85 1.65 -4.94 -11.53
C ALA A 85 0.22 -5.36 -11.91
N LEU A 86 -0.80 -4.84 -11.20
CA LEU A 86 -2.21 -5.07 -11.54
C LEU A 86 -2.56 -4.53 -12.93
N ASP A 87 -2.11 -3.32 -13.26
CA ASP A 87 -2.30 -2.71 -14.58
C ASP A 87 -1.68 -3.58 -15.69
N LYS A 88 -0.46 -4.06 -15.47
CA LYS A 88 0.22 -4.93 -16.44
C LYS A 88 -0.57 -6.22 -16.67
N GLN A 89 -0.99 -6.89 -15.59
CA GLN A 89 -1.79 -8.11 -15.68
C GLN A 89 -3.11 -7.85 -16.43
N HIS A 90 -3.82 -6.78 -16.09
CA HIS A 90 -5.07 -6.41 -16.73
C HIS A 90 -4.90 -6.09 -18.23
N ASN A 91 -3.81 -5.41 -18.63
CA ASN A 91 -3.53 -5.11 -20.04
C ASN A 91 -3.16 -6.38 -20.84
N GLU A 92 -2.43 -7.31 -20.24
CA GLU A 92 -2.10 -8.61 -20.85
C GLU A 92 -3.37 -9.45 -21.06
N GLU A 93 -4.27 -9.50 -20.07
CA GLU A 93 -5.57 -10.20 -20.15
C GLU A 93 -6.50 -9.62 -21.23
N GLN A 94 -6.46 -8.31 -21.50
CA GLN A 94 -7.23 -7.69 -22.59
C GLN A 94 -6.64 -7.93 -23.99
N SER A 95 -5.38 -8.32 -24.08
CA SER A 95 -4.68 -8.56 -25.34
C SER A 95 -4.64 -10.04 -25.77
N GLY A 96 -4.96 -10.95 -24.85
CA GLY A 96 -5.05 -12.39 -25.10
C GLY A 96 -6.46 -12.82 -25.52
N ASP A 97 -6.52 -13.69 -26.53
CA ASP A 97 -7.73 -14.29 -27.11
C ASP A 97 -8.73 -14.77 -26.02
N GLU A 98 -10.01 -14.39 -26.18
CA GLU A 98 -11.12 -14.51 -25.22
C GLU A 98 -11.51 -15.96 -24.89
N LEU A 99 -10.64 -16.76 -24.25
CA LEU A 99 -10.94 -18.19 -24.04
C LEU A 99 -10.62 -18.78 -22.67
N LEU A 100 -10.41 -17.97 -21.64
CA LEU A 100 -10.32 -18.48 -20.26
C LEU A 100 -11.19 -17.66 -19.31
N ASP A 101 -12.17 -18.35 -18.73
CA ASP A 101 -13.06 -17.94 -17.62
C ASP A 101 -12.26 -17.72 -16.33
N VAL A 102 -11.33 -16.76 -16.36
CA VAL A 102 -10.67 -16.21 -15.18
C VAL A 102 -11.43 -14.96 -14.80
N VAL A 103 -11.78 -14.83 -13.53
CA VAL A 103 -12.47 -13.66 -12.96
C VAL A 103 -11.65 -12.41 -13.26
N THR A 104 -11.92 -11.77 -14.39
CA THR A 104 -11.31 -10.50 -14.77
C THR A 104 -11.91 -9.43 -13.88
N VAL A 105 -11.07 -8.69 -13.16
CA VAL A 105 -11.52 -7.50 -12.46
C VAL A 105 -12.06 -6.53 -13.53
N PRO A 106 -13.30 -6.04 -13.41
CA PRO A 106 -13.82 -5.08 -14.37
C PRO A 106 -12.89 -3.86 -14.43
N SER A 107 -12.46 -3.46 -15.63
CA SER A 107 -11.55 -2.32 -15.82
C SER A 107 -12.01 -1.03 -15.12
N GLY A 108 -13.32 -0.85 -14.99
CA GLY A 108 -13.93 0.26 -14.26
C GLY A 108 -13.72 0.19 -12.75
N GLU A 109 -13.68 -1.00 -12.16
CA GLU A 109 -13.43 -1.20 -10.74
C GLU A 109 -11.98 -0.85 -10.38
N LEU A 110 -11.01 -1.41 -11.11
CA LEU A 110 -9.59 -1.14 -10.89
C LEU A 110 -9.30 0.36 -10.97
N ARG A 111 -9.75 1.02 -12.05
CA ARG A 111 -9.58 2.47 -12.25
C ARG A 111 -10.25 3.31 -11.15
N HIS A 112 -11.39 2.87 -10.62
CA HIS A 112 -12.06 3.57 -9.53
C HIS A 112 -11.28 3.48 -8.21
N VAL A 113 -10.74 2.30 -7.91
CA VAL A 113 -9.90 2.05 -6.75
C VAL A 113 -8.61 2.87 -6.84
N GLU A 114 -7.96 2.90 -8.01
CA GLU A 114 -6.78 3.74 -8.27
C GLU A 114 -7.07 5.22 -8.08
N GLY A 115 -8.19 5.71 -8.62
CA GLY A 115 -8.63 7.10 -8.44
C GLY A 115 -8.80 7.46 -6.95
N THR A 116 -9.35 6.54 -6.16
CA THR A 116 -9.50 6.71 -4.71
C THR A 116 -8.15 6.73 -3.99
N ILE A 117 -7.22 5.86 -4.39
CA ILE A 117 -5.87 5.79 -3.82
C ILE A 117 -5.06 7.04 -4.16
N ILE A 118 -5.13 7.52 -5.40
CA ILE A 118 -4.51 8.79 -5.82
C ILE A 118 -5.07 9.93 -4.97
N LEU A 119 -6.39 9.98 -4.77
CA LEU A 119 -7.02 10.97 -3.91
C LEU A 119 -6.48 10.93 -2.47
N HIS A 120 -6.34 9.74 -1.88
CA HIS A 120 -5.73 9.56 -0.55
C HIS A 120 -4.28 10.04 -0.50
N ILE A 121 -3.46 9.71 -1.49
CA ILE A 121 -2.06 10.16 -1.58
C ILE A 121 -2.00 11.69 -1.68
N VAL A 122 -2.79 12.29 -2.57
CA VAL A 122 -2.84 13.74 -2.72
C VAL A 122 -3.28 14.43 -1.43
N PHE A 123 -4.26 13.86 -0.72
CA PHE A 123 -4.68 14.38 0.58
C PHE A 123 -3.58 14.24 1.64
N ALA A 124 -2.88 13.10 1.69
CA ALA A 124 -1.77 12.91 2.59
C ALA A 124 -0.62 13.89 2.33
N ILE A 125 -0.29 14.17 1.06
CA ILE A 125 0.72 15.17 0.68
C ILE A 125 0.34 16.58 1.12
N LYS A 126 -0.95 16.93 1.09
CA LYS A 126 -1.42 18.23 1.61
C LYS A 126 -1.14 18.40 3.11
N LEU A 127 -1.10 17.29 3.85
CA LEU A 127 -0.85 17.29 5.30
C LEU A 127 0.64 17.06 5.63
N ASP A 128 1.37 16.36 4.76
CA ASP A 128 2.79 16.03 4.93
C ASP A 128 3.56 16.29 3.63
N TYR A 129 4.19 17.46 3.55
CA TYR A 129 4.95 17.87 2.37
C TYR A 129 6.19 17.00 2.12
N GLU A 130 6.73 16.30 3.14
CA GLU A 130 7.85 15.36 2.99
C GLU A 130 7.46 14.17 2.12
N LEU A 131 6.21 13.69 2.27
CA LEU A 131 5.66 12.64 1.42
C LEU A 131 5.63 13.09 -0.04
N GLY A 132 5.25 14.35 -0.29
CA GLY A 132 5.27 14.94 -1.63
C GLY A 132 6.68 15.03 -2.21
N ARG A 133 7.67 15.43 -1.40
CA ARG A 133 9.08 15.44 -1.82
C ARG A 133 9.55 14.05 -2.20
N GLU A 134 9.19 13.04 -1.42
CA GLU A 134 9.61 11.67 -1.68
C GLU A 134 8.96 11.12 -2.95
N LEU A 135 7.68 11.42 -3.20
CA LEU A 135 7.00 11.08 -4.45
C LEU A 135 7.71 11.70 -5.66
N VAL A 136 8.06 13.00 -5.60
CA VAL A 136 8.76 13.67 -6.70
C VAL A 136 10.14 13.05 -6.96
N LYS A 137 10.89 12.68 -5.92
CA LYS A 137 12.17 11.97 -6.08
C LYS A 137 11.96 10.64 -6.79
N HIS A 138 10.97 9.86 -6.36
CA HIS A 138 10.67 8.56 -6.94
C HIS A 138 10.30 8.68 -8.43
N LEU A 139 9.43 9.63 -8.79
CA LEU A 139 9.03 9.87 -10.19
C LEU A 139 10.19 10.33 -11.08
N LYS A 140 11.11 11.15 -10.56
CA LYS A 140 12.32 11.56 -11.30
C LYS A 140 13.23 10.40 -11.64
N VAL A 141 13.34 9.42 -10.74
CA VAL A 141 14.12 8.19 -11.01
C VAL A 141 13.43 7.37 -12.09
N ALA A 142 12.11 7.20 -12.01
CA ALA A 142 11.33 6.48 -13.02
C ALA A 142 11.41 7.12 -14.42
N SER A 143 11.46 8.45 -14.52
CA SER A 143 11.57 9.16 -15.81
C SER A 143 12.97 9.14 -16.44
N ASN A 144 13.99 8.68 -15.71
CA ASN A 144 15.38 8.59 -16.20
C ASN A 144 15.74 7.17 -16.69
N LEU A 145 14.76 6.25 -16.74
CA LEU A 145 14.84 4.95 -17.39
C LEU A 145 14.09 4.98 -18.73
#